data_AF-A0A1B6LTD7-F1
#
_entry.id   AF-A0A1B6LTD7-F1
#
_cell.length_a   1.000
_cell.length_b   1.000
_cell.length_c   1.000
_cell.angle_alpha   90.00
_cell.angle_beta   90.00
_cell.angle_gamma   90.00
#
_symmetry.space_group_name_H-M   'P 1'
#
loop_
_entity.id
_entity.type
_entity.pdbx_description
1 polymer ?
#
loop_
_entity_poly.entity_id
_entity_poly.type
_entity_poly.pdbx_seq_one_letter_code
_entity_poly.pdbx_strand_id
1 'polypeptide(L)'
;LKPCRLIFISLVIFLLGCIVFDSQAIYFSQLSFLKGLIIQFLMLPSVCASLLFCCLCLIGERGYRSINLQLCQLGDHQPSANSASQLDILMYHHEKLTDYMEDINDCFSCDLVAFLADFTIFLIVMSYILSRNSPKQFSSISITLFLFLAVTYQFKFFIICSCSQQISKQVKYMRINLLNIQVQWLNHREQHLESMLADFSEVVEARPIVVTAAGFTEINLSLIFKLIGSAVMYASAALQYHWEYSNDG
;
A
#
# COMPACT_ATOMS: atom_id res chain seq x y z
N LEU A 1 0.84 10.25 25.58
CA LEU A 1 0.83 11.30 24.52
C LEU A 1 1.26 10.64 23.22
N LYS A 2 0.43 10.70 22.16
CA LYS A 2 0.57 9.81 20.99
C LYS A 2 1.81 10.17 20.14
N PRO A 3 2.60 9.17 19.68
CA PRO A 3 3.75 9.36 18.79
C PRO A 3 3.39 10.11 17.50
N CYS A 4 2.14 10.01 17.04
CA CYS A 4 1.60 10.77 15.90
C CYS A 4 1.70 12.29 16.06
N ARG A 5 1.60 12.84 17.29
CA ARG A 5 1.75 14.29 17.51
C ARG A 5 3.21 14.73 17.37
N LEU A 6 4.16 13.88 17.76
CA LEU A 6 5.58 14.20 17.64
C LEU A 6 6.03 14.20 16.18
N ILE A 7 5.53 13.24 15.38
CA ILE A 7 5.79 13.16 13.94
C ILE A 7 5.18 14.37 13.22
N PHE A 8 3.93 14.72 13.52
CA PHE A 8 3.26 15.89 12.94
C PHE A 8 3.97 17.20 13.29
N ILE A 9 4.39 17.38 14.55
CA ILE A 9 5.15 18.56 14.98
C ILE A 9 6.51 18.62 14.28
N SER A 10 7.23 17.50 14.16
CA SER A 10 8.49 17.43 13.41
C SER A 10 8.32 17.75 11.93
N LEU A 11 7.22 17.30 11.29
CA LEU A 11 6.93 17.55 9.88
C LEU A 11 6.55 19.03 9.64
N VAL A 12 5.80 19.64 10.55
CA VAL A 12 5.45 21.07 10.52
C VAL A 12 6.66 21.95 10.78
N ILE A 13 7.54 21.60 11.73
CA ILE A 13 8.81 22.31 11.99
C ILE A 13 9.75 22.18 10.78
N PHE A 14 9.78 21.02 10.12
CA PHE A 14 10.57 20.79 8.91
C PHE A 14 10.04 21.61 7.72
N LEU A 15 8.72 21.62 7.49
CA LEU A 15 8.08 22.46 6.46
C LEU A 15 8.30 23.95 6.71
N LEU A 16 8.15 24.41 7.96
CA LEU A 16 8.44 25.80 8.35
C LEU A 16 9.93 26.13 8.16
N GLY A 17 10.83 25.20 8.47
CA GLY A 17 12.26 25.35 8.20
C GLY A 17 12.57 25.48 6.71
N CYS A 18 11.94 24.67 5.86
CA CYS A 18 12.11 24.78 4.41
C CYS A 18 11.57 26.10 3.84
N ILE A 19 10.43 26.59 4.34
CA ILE A 19 9.80 27.85 3.90
C ILE A 19 10.58 29.08 4.38
N VAL A 20 11.06 29.08 5.63
CA VAL A 20 11.80 30.21 6.20
C VAL A 20 13.19 30.35 5.57
N PHE A 21 13.85 29.26 5.19
CA PHE A 21 15.22 29.30 4.64
C PHE A 21 15.31 29.50 3.12
N ASP A 22 14.20 29.41 2.38
CA ASP A 22 14.13 29.81 0.98
C ASP A 22 14.31 31.34 0.80
N SER A 23 14.20 32.09 1.91
CA SER A 23 14.42 33.54 1.93
C SER A 23 15.90 33.97 2.02
N GLN A 24 16.85 33.03 2.18
CA GLN A 24 18.29 33.34 2.22
C GLN A 24 19.10 32.46 1.24
N ALA A 25 18.87 32.67 -0.05
CA ALA A 25 19.73 32.18 -1.11
C ALA A 25 21.08 32.93 -1.10
N ILE A 26 22.17 32.33 -0.62
CA ILE A 26 23.58 32.65 -1.02
C ILE A 26 24.61 31.57 -0.57
N TYR A 27 24.34 30.67 0.39
CA TYR A 27 25.32 29.63 0.82
C TYR A 27 24.94 28.20 0.35
N PHE A 28 25.22 27.84 -0.93
CA PHE A 28 24.43 26.81 -1.63
C PHE A 28 25.10 25.47 -2.06
N SER A 29 26.28 25.04 -1.58
CA SER A 29 26.83 23.73 -2.04
C SER A 29 27.11 22.68 -0.95
N GLN A 30 27.66 23.06 0.20
CA GLN A 30 27.95 22.09 1.27
C GLN A 30 26.74 21.84 2.19
N LEU A 31 25.90 22.86 2.39
CA LEU A 31 24.71 22.76 3.22
C LEU A 31 23.61 21.92 2.56
N SER A 32 23.49 21.94 1.23
CA SER A 32 22.54 21.12 0.47
C SER A 32 22.90 19.63 0.51
N PHE A 33 24.19 19.29 0.49
CA PHE A 33 24.67 17.92 0.67
C PHE A 33 24.40 17.39 2.09
N LEU A 34 24.72 18.18 3.12
CA LEU A 34 24.44 17.82 4.51
C LEU A 34 22.93 17.69 4.78
N LYS A 35 22.11 18.58 4.18
CA LYS A 35 20.64 18.51 4.21
C LYS A 35 20.13 17.22 3.55
N GLY A 36 20.68 16.84 2.40
CA GLY A 36 20.35 15.58 1.72
C GLY A 36 20.67 14.36 2.59
N LEU A 37 21.82 14.36 3.27
CA LEU A 37 22.24 13.30 4.20
C LEU A 37 21.34 13.19 5.43
N ILE A 38 20.98 14.33 6.05
CA ILE A 38 20.08 14.36 7.21
C ILE A 38 18.68 13.88 6.83
N ILE A 39 18.18 14.28 5.66
CA ILE A 39 16.90 13.79 5.11
C ILE A 39 16.97 12.29 4.85
N GLN A 40 18.04 11.77 4.25
CA GLN A 40 18.22 10.33 4.04
C GLN A 40 18.24 9.54 5.36
N PHE A 41 18.91 10.04 6.39
CA PHE A 41 18.92 9.42 7.72
C PHE A 41 17.55 9.44 8.41
N LEU A 42 16.80 10.54 8.27
CA LEU A 42 15.42 10.65 8.76
C LEU A 42 14.44 9.73 8.02
N MET A 43 14.71 9.41 6.75
CA MET A 43 13.87 8.51 5.94
C MET A 43 14.12 7.02 6.21
N LEU A 44 15.28 6.67 6.78
CA LEU A 44 15.70 5.28 6.99
C LEU A 44 14.67 4.45 7.81
N PRO A 45 14.12 4.94 8.95
CA PRO A 45 13.12 4.20 9.71
C PRO A 45 11.85 3.91 8.90
N SER A 46 11.39 4.88 8.08
CA SER A 46 10.20 4.68 7.26
C SER A 46 10.43 3.67 6.13
N VAL A 47 11.65 3.64 5.57
CA VAL A 47 12.03 2.64 4.56
C VAL A 47 12.10 1.25 5.20
N CYS A 48 12.72 1.12 6.37
CA CYS A 48 12.77 -0.13 7.11
C CYS A 48 11.37 -0.65 7.49
N ALA A 49 10.48 0.23 7.98
CA ALA A 49 9.11 -0.14 8.32
C ALA A 49 8.33 -0.65 7.10
N SER A 50 8.44 0.05 5.95
CA SER A 50 7.79 -0.40 4.72
C SER A 50 8.35 -1.70 4.17
N LEU A 51 9.67 -1.92 4.25
CA LEU A 51 10.27 -3.21 3.85
C LEU A 51 9.79 -4.34 4.76
N LEU A 52 9.75 -4.11 6.07
CA LEU A 52 9.24 -5.07 7.03
C LEU A 52 7.78 -5.41 6.73
N PHE A 53 6.93 -4.41 6.52
CA PHE A 53 5.54 -4.59 6.10
C PHE A 53 5.44 -5.47 4.84
N CYS A 54 6.20 -5.15 3.79
CA CYS A 54 6.18 -5.92 2.55
C CYS A 54 6.64 -7.37 2.74
N CYS A 55 7.66 -7.62 3.56
CA CYS A 55 8.11 -8.96 3.90
C CYS A 55 7.02 -9.77 4.63
N LEU A 56 6.34 -9.14 5.59
CA LEU A 56 5.25 -9.76 6.34
C LEU A 56 4.03 -10.06 5.44
N CYS A 57 3.70 -9.15 4.52
CA CYS A 57 2.68 -9.39 3.50
C CYS A 57 3.04 -10.54 2.56
N LEU A 58 4.32 -10.67 2.17
CA LEU A 58 4.78 -11.77 1.32
C LEU A 58 4.64 -13.13 2.02
N ILE A 59 4.84 -13.19 3.34
CA ILE A 59 4.59 -14.40 4.14
C ILE A 59 3.10 -14.75 4.09
N GLY A 60 2.21 -13.77 4.30
CA GLY A 60 0.76 -13.96 4.19
C GLY A 60 0.33 -14.44 2.80
N GLU A 61 0.84 -13.80 1.74
CA GLU A 61 0.59 -14.20 0.35
C GLU A 61 0.98 -15.66 0.09
N ARG A 62 2.19 -16.06 0.53
CA ARG A 62 2.67 -17.45 0.37
C ARG A 62 1.81 -18.44 1.16
N GLY A 63 1.36 -18.07 2.35
CA GLY A 63 0.41 -18.85 3.14
C GLY A 63 -0.88 -19.12 2.37
N TYR A 64 -1.52 -18.05 1.86
CA TYR A 64 -2.75 -18.19 1.07
C TYR A 64 -2.54 -18.94 -0.24
N ARG A 65 -1.40 -18.75 -0.91
CA ARG A 65 -1.05 -19.53 -2.10
C ARG A 65 -0.92 -21.03 -1.78
N SER A 66 -0.38 -21.39 -0.63
CA SER A 66 -0.28 -22.79 -0.19
C SER A 66 -1.66 -23.40 0.03
N ILE A 67 -2.58 -22.68 0.70
CA ILE A 67 -3.98 -23.12 0.86
C ILE A 67 -4.63 -23.30 -0.51
N ASN A 68 -4.48 -22.34 -1.42
CA ASN A 68 -5.04 -22.43 -2.77
C ASN A 68 -4.56 -23.65 -3.54
N LEU A 69 -3.28 -23.99 -3.45
CA LEU A 69 -2.72 -25.18 -4.08
C LEU A 69 -3.32 -26.46 -3.50
N GLN A 70 -3.46 -26.54 -2.18
CA GLN A 70 -4.06 -27.69 -1.51
C GLN A 70 -5.56 -27.83 -1.84
N LEU A 71 -6.29 -26.71 -1.94
CA LEU A 71 -7.69 -26.71 -2.40
C LEU A 71 -7.83 -27.21 -3.84
N CYS A 72 -6.97 -26.76 -4.76
CA CYS A 72 -6.96 -27.30 -6.13
C CYS A 72 -6.73 -28.81 -6.13
N GLN A 73 -5.73 -29.28 -5.38
CA GLN A 73 -5.45 -30.71 -5.25
C GLN A 73 -6.64 -31.48 -4.65
N LEU A 74 -7.33 -30.90 -3.67
CA LEU A 74 -8.52 -31.50 -3.08
C LEU A 74 -9.65 -31.66 -4.12
N GLY A 75 -9.89 -30.62 -4.94
CA GLY A 75 -10.93 -30.63 -5.97
C GLY A 75 -10.69 -31.63 -7.10
N ASP A 76 -9.43 -31.92 -7.43
CA ASP A 76 -9.08 -32.88 -8.49
C ASP A 76 -9.40 -34.35 -8.11
N HIS A 77 -9.66 -34.64 -6.84
CA HIS A 77 -9.92 -35.99 -6.34
C HIS A 77 -11.40 -36.16 -5.95
N GLN A 78 -11.89 -37.41 -6.00
CA GLN A 78 -13.21 -37.74 -5.45
C GLN A 78 -13.24 -37.53 -3.93
N PRO A 79 -14.38 -37.09 -3.37
CA PRO A 79 -14.49 -36.86 -1.94
C PRO A 79 -14.29 -38.16 -1.16
N SER A 80 -13.60 -38.04 -0.02
CA SER A 80 -13.21 -39.16 0.83
C SER A 80 -13.17 -38.72 2.30
N ALA A 81 -13.09 -39.68 3.23
CA ALA A 81 -12.92 -39.38 4.65
C ALA A 81 -11.67 -38.52 4.93
N ASN A 82 -10.61 -38.67 4.13
CA ASN A 82 -9.42 -37.82 4.23
C ASN A 82 -9.70 -36.37 3.81
N SER A 83 -10.62 -36.16 2.86
CA SER A 83 -10.99 -34.83 2.38
C SER A 83 -11.59 -33.97 3.49
N ALA A 84 -12.38 -34.57 4.40
CA ALA A 84 -12.94 -33.85 5.54
C ALA A 84 -11.85 -33.39 6.52
N SER A 85 -10.90 -34.28 6.85
CA SER A 85 -9.76 -33.91 7.70
C SER A 85 -8.87 -32.82 7.07
N GLN A 86 -8.71 -32.86 5.75
CA GLN A 86 -7.93 -31.86 5.03
C GLN A 86 -8.62 -30.50 5.00
N LEU A 87 -9.95 -30.46 4.78
CA LEU A 87 -10.72 -29.23 4.83
C LEU A 87 -10.68 -28.57 6.21
N ASP A 88 -10.80 -29.34 7.29
CA ASP A 88 -10.69 -28.84 8.66
C ASP A 88 -9.32 -28.20 8.93
N ILE A 89 -8.24 -28.87 8.49
CA ILE A 89 -6.87 -28.32 8.56
C ILE A 89 -6.72 -27.02 7.75
N LEU A 90 -7.30 -26.97 6.54
CA LEU A 90 -7.22 -25.79 5.69
C LEU A 90 -8.02 -24.60 6.26
N MET A 91 -9.18 -24.87 6.86
CA MET A 91 -9.99 -23.87 7.55
C MET A 91 -9.23 -23.30 8.76
N TYR A 92 -8.62 -24.15 9.57
CA TYR A 92 -7.76 -23.72 10.68
C TYR A 92 -6.56 -22.88 10.22
N HIS A 93 -5.94 -23.26 9.10
CA HIS A 93 -4.85 -22.47 8.52
C HIS A 93 -5.33 -21.12 7.98
N HIS A 94 -6.52 -21.07 7.38
CA HIS A 94 -7.15 -19.82 6.95
C HIS A 94 -7.35 -18.89 8.14
N GLU A 95 -7.96 -19.36 9.24
CA GLU A 95 -8.18 -18.55 10.45
C GLU A 95 -6.88 -17.96 10.99
N LYS A 96 -5.83 -18.79 11.14
CA LYS A 96 -4.52 -18.31 11.60
C LYS A 96 -3.90 -17.26 10.70
N LEU A 97 -4.00 -17.43 9.39
CA LEU A 97 -3.48 -16.46 8.44
C LEU A 97 -4.31 -15.17 8.47
N THR A 98 -5.62 -15.27 8.70
CA THR A 98 -6.51 -14.11 8.81
C THR A 98 -6.14 -13.31 10.06
N ASP A 99 -5.98 -13.95 11.22
CA ASP A 99 -5.53 -13.30 12.44
C ASP A 99 -4.16 -12.64 12.27
N TYR A 100 -3.21 -13.35 11.64
CA TYR A 100 -1.88 -12.79 11.31
C TYR A 100 -1.97 -11.55 10.42
N MET A 101 -2.86 -11.55 9.42
CA MET A 101 -3.04 -10.40 8.52
C MET A 101 -3.72 -9.22 9.21
N GLU A 102 -4.66 -9.47 10.11
CA GLU A 102 -5.28 -8.44 10.95
C GLU A 102 -4.24 -7.81 11.89
N ASP A 103 -3.40 -8.61 12.55
CA ASP A 103 -2.31 -8.11 13.40
C ASP A 103 -1.32 -7.23 12.63
N ILE A 104 -0.94 -7.63 11.40
CA ILE A 104 -0.10 -6.79 10.53
C ILE A 104 -0.82 -5.48 10.21
N ASN A 105 -2.08 -5.56 9.80
CA ASN A 105 -2.84 -4.39 9.43
C ASN A 105 -2.95 -3.41 10.61
N ASP A 106 -3.22 -3.91 11.81
CA ASP A 106 -3.32 -3.10 13.02
C ASP A 106 -1.97 -2.46 13.39
N CYS A 107 -0.88 -3.22 13.33
CA CYS A 107 0.46 -2.73 13.64
C CYS A 107 0.92 -1.61 12.69
N PHE A 108 0.67 -1.75 11.39
CA PHE A 108 1.15 -0.81 10.37
C PHE A 108 0.08 0.19 9.90
N SER A 109 -1.16 0.10 10.40
CA SER A 109 -2.28 0.95 9.98
C SER A 109 -1.95 2.45 10.03
N CYS A 110 -1.38 2.92 11.14
CA CYS A 110 -1.00 4.31 11.34
C CYS A 110 0.19 4.72 10.46
N ASP A 111 1.15 3.82 10.25
CA ASP A 111 2.29 4.06 9.36
C ASP A 111 1.83 4.17 7.90
N LEU A 112 0.83 3.38 7.50
CA LEU A 112 0.20 3.46 6.18
C LEU A 112 -0.55 4.79 6.00
N VAL A 113 -1.26 5.28 7.03
CA VAL A 113 -1.88 6.62 7.00
C VAL A 113 -0.83 7.70 6.85
N ALA A 114 0.23 7.68 7.65
CA ALA A 114 1.33 8.65 7.57
C ALA A 114 1.98 8.61 6.19
N PHE A 115 2.23 7.41 5.68
CA PHE A 115 2.79 7.19 4.35
C PHE A 115 1.91 7.77 3.23
N LEU A 116 0.59 7.58 3.29
CA LEU A 116 -0.34 8.15 2.32
C LEU A 116 -0.37 9.69 2.40
N ALA A 117 -0.36 10.25 3.61
CA ALA A 117 -0.30 11.69 3.80
C ALA A 117 0.99 12.27 3.23
N ASP A 118 2.14 11.67 3.56
CA ASP A 118 3.45 12.05 3.05
C ASP A 118 3.51 11.99 1.53
N PHE A 119 2.99 10.92 0.93
CA PHE A 119 2.93 10.77 -0.53
C PHE A 119 2.03 11.82 -1.18
N THR A 120 0.89 12.14 -0.56
CA THR A 120 -0.03 13.16 -1.08
C THR A 120 0.58 14.56 -0.99
N ILE A 121 1.20 14.90 0.14
CA ILE A 121 1.92 16.16 0.32
C ILE A 121 3.05 16.27 -0.70
N PHE A 122 3.82 15.19 -0.88
CA PHE A 122 4.87 15.11 -1.88
C PHE A 122 4.30 15.43 -3.27
N LEU A 123 3.24 14.75 -3.71
CA LEU A 123 2.61 15.03 -5.01
C LEU A 123 2.16 16.48 -5.18
N ILE A 124 1.53 17.08 -4.16
CA ILE A 124 1.08 18.49 -4.20
C ILE A 124 2.26 19.44 -4.34
N VAL A 125 3.29 19.27 -3.51
CA VAL A 125 4.51 20.09 -3.54
C VAL A 125 5.21 19.96 -4.89
N MET A 126 5.29 18.75 -5.43
CA MET A 126 5.87 18.49 -6.74
C MET A 126 5.10 19.21 -7.85
N SER A 127 3.76 19.11 -7.84
CA SER A 127 2.89 19.81 -8.79
C SER A 127 3.07 21.32 -8.73
N TYR A 128 3.16 21.89 -7.53
CA TYR A 128 3.37 23.32 -7.32
C TYR A 128 4.75 23.81 -7.79
N ILE A 129 5.81 23.04 -7.50
CA ILE A 129 7.17 23.35 -7.94
C ILE A 129 7.25 23.33 -9.48
N LEU A 130 6.60 22.35 -10.13
CA LEU A 130 6.54 22.26 -11.58
C LEU A 130 5.72 23.38 -12.22
N SER A 131 4.67 23.87 -11.55
CA SER A 131 3.84 24.94 -12.09
C SER A 131 4.47 26.34 -11.98
N ARG A 132 5.24 26.59 -10.92
CA ARG A 132 5.81 27.92 -10.63
C ARG A 132 7.17 28.16 -11.29
N ASN A 133 7.98 27.12 -11.46
CA ASN A 133 9.36 27.29 -11.92
C ASN A 133 9.48 27.04 -13.42
N SER A 134 10.05 28.00 -14.15
CA SER A 134 10.44 27.77 -15.54
C SER A 134 11.59 26.74 -15.61
N PRO A 135 11.66 25.89 -16.65
CA PRO A 135 12.73 24.87 -16.77
C PRO A 135 14.14 25.49 -16.81
N LYS A 136 14.26 26.80 -17.05
CA LYS A 136 15.52 27.56 -17.05
C LYS A 136 16.05 27.88 -15.65
N GLN A 137 15.21 27.82 -14.61
CA GLN A 137 15.58 28.18 -13.22
C GLN A 137 16.12 26.99 -12.43
N PHE A 138 15.93 25.75 -12.90
CA PHE A 138 16.51 24.59 -12.24
C PHE A 138 17.94 24.33 -12.71
N SER A 139 18.86 24.16 -11.76
CA SER A 139 20.14 23.55 -12.08
C SER A 139 19.93 22.07 -12.45
N SER A 140 20.71 21.56 -13.40
CA SER A 140 20.63 20.16 -13.84
C SER A 140 20.67 19.16 -12.68
N ILE A 141 21.51 19.42 -11.67
CA ILE A 141 21.64 18.60 -10.46
C ILE A 141 20.33 18.58 -9.65
N SER A 142 19.64 19.72 -9.54
CA SER A 142 18.38 19.81 -8.79
C SER A 142 17.27 19.01 -9.47
N ILE A 143 17.20 19.06 -10.81
CA ILE A 143 16.24 18.25 -11.59
C ILE A 143 16.51 16.76 -11.37
N THR A 144 17.77 16.33 -11.46
CA THR A 144 18.13 14.91 -11.31
C THR A 144 17.80 14.40 -9.90
N LEU A 145 18.14 15.16 -8.85
CA LEU A 145 17.80 14.80 -7.47
C LEU A 145 16.28 14.74 -7.26
N PHE A 146 15.55 15.69 -7.83
CA PHE A 146 14.10 15.78 -7.75
C PHE A 146 13.42 14.57 -8.43
N LEU A 147 13.84 14.23 -9.64
CA LEU A 147 13.35 13.04 -10.34
C LEU A 147 13.70 11.75 -9.60
N PHE A 148 14.91 11.65 -9.06
CA PHE A 148 15.33 10.49 -8.27
C PHE A 148 14.47 10.28 -7.02
N LEU A 149 14.19 11.35 -6.27
CA LEU A 149 13.28 11.31 -5.12
C LEU A 149 11.87 10.91 -5.56
N ALA A 150 11.34 11.49 -6.64
CA ALA A 150 10.03 11.15 -7.16
C ALA A 150 9.90 9.67 -7.51
N VAL A 151 10.86 9.13 -8.25
CA VAL A 151 10.88 7.71 -8.63
C VAL A 151 10.97 6.82 -7.38
N THR A 152 11.81 7.19 -6.40
CA THR A 152 11.98 6.40 -5.16
C THR A 152 10.69 6.33 -4.35
N TYR A 153 9.99 7.46 -4.17
CA TYR A 153 8.71 7.51 -3.47
C TYR A 153 7.61 6.73 -4.19
N GLN A 154 7.51 6.91 -5.51
CA GLN A 154 6.56 6.19 -6.36
C GLN A 154 6.80 4.68 -6.30
N PHE A 155 8.07 4.26 -6.38
CA PHE A 155 8.45 2.85 -6.31
C PHE A 155 8.12 2.23 -4.94
N LYS A 156 8.40 2.96 -3.85
CA LYS A 156 8.04 2.54 -2.50
C LYS A 156 6.52 2.33 -2.36
N PHE A 157 5.72 3.28 -2.85
CA PHE A 157 4.27 3.16 -2.82
C PHE A 157 3.76 1.98 -3.65
N PHE A 158 4.34 1.81 -4.85
CA PHE A 158 4.02 0.71 -5.74
C PHE A 158 4.24 -0.65 -5.09
N ILE A 159 5.37 -0.87 -4.41
CA ILE A 159 5.64 -2.14 -3.73
C ILE A 159 4.59 -2.41 -2.64
N ILE A 160 4.31 -1.43 -1.77
CA ILE A 160 3.33 -1.58 -0.68
C ILE A 160 1.95 -1.97 -1.24
N CYS A 161 1.47 -1.24 -2.23
CA CYS A 161 0.18 -1.50 -2.87
C CYS A 161 0.17 -2.84 -3.62
N SER A 162 1.27 -3.23 -4.26
CA SER A 162 1.39 -4.50 -4.97
C SER A 162 1.32 -5.68 -3.99
N CYS A 163 2.09 -5.63 -2.91
CA CYS A 163 2.09 -6.67 -1.86
C CYS A 163 0.69 -6.86 -1.26
N SER A 164 0.04 -5.76 -0.89
CA SER A 164 -1.34 -5.79 -0.37
C SER A 164 -2.31 -6.40 -1.39
N GLN A 165 -2.26 -5.96 -2.65
CA GLN A 165 -3.16 -6.46 -3.69
C GLN A 165 -2.93 -7.96 -4.01
N GLN A 166 -1.70 -8.46 -3.90
CA GLN A 166 -1.45 -9.89 -4.12
C GLN A 166 -2.14 -10.75 -3.06
N ILE A 167 -2.15 -10.33 -1.79
CA ILE A 167 -2.89 -11.04 -0.73
C ILE A 167 -4.38 -11.08 -1.06
N SER A 168 -4.99 -9.94 -1.36
CA SER A 168 -6.42 -9.88 -1.70
C SER A 168 -6.75 -10.69 -2.96
N LYS A 169 -5.82 -10.82 -3.92
CA LYS A 169 -5.97 -11.73 -5.07
C LYS A 169 -5.97 -13.20 -4.64
N GLN A 170 -5.05 -13.61 -3.76
CA GLN A 170 -5.00 -15.00 -3.29
C GLN A 170 -6.27 -15.39 -2.54
N VAL A 171 -6.85 -14.50 -1.73
CA VAL A 171 -8.13 -14.75 -1.04
C VAL A 171 -9.28 -14.88 -2.03
N LYS A 172 -9.31 -14.06 -3.09
CA LYS A 172 -10.29 -14.23 -4.18
C LYS A 172 -10.15 -15.56 -4.89
N TYR A 173 -8.92 -16.02 -5.15
CA TYR A 173 -8.68 -17.34 -5.73
C TYR A 173 -9.14 -18.47 -4.82
N MET A 174 -8.99 -18.33 -3.49
CA MET A 174 -9.51 -19.30 -2.53
C MET A 174 -11.02 -19.45 -2.66
N ARG A 175 -11.75 -18.33 -2.71
CA ARG A 175 -13.21 -18.34 -2.89
C ARG A 175 -13.61 -19.02 -4.20
N ILE A 176 -12.90 -18.73 -5.28
CA ILE A 176 -13.13 -19.38 -6.59
C ILE A 176 -12.87 -20.89 -6.50
N ASN A 177 -11.78 -21.30 -5.85
CA ASN A 177 -11.44 -22.72 -5.69
C ASN A 177 -12.46 -23.46 -4.82
N LEU A 178 -12.92 -22.86 -3.72
CA LEU A 178 -13.98 -23.44 -2.89
C LEU A 178 -15.28 -23.63 -3.67
N LEU A 179 -15.69 -22.62 -4.44
CA LEU A 179 -16.86 -22.72 -5.32
C LEU A 179 -16.69 -23.82 -6.37
N ASN A 180 -15.51 -23.94 -6.98
CA ASN A 180 -15.22 -24.99 -7.95
C ASN A 180 -15.33 -26.39 -7.32
N ILE A 181 -14.79 -26.58 -6.12
CA ILE A 181 -14.90 -27.85 -5.38
C ILE A 181 -16.36 -28.16 -5.06
N GLN A 182 -17.12 -27.18 -4.55
CA GLN A 182 -18.55 -27.35 -4.30
C GLN A 182 -19.28 -27.81 -5.57
N VAL A 183 -19.02 -27.17 -6.70
CA VAL A 183 -19.65 -27.53 -7.98
C VAL A 183 -19.23 -28.93 -8.46
N GLN A 184 -17.96 -29.28 -8.32
CA GLN A 184 -17.44 -30.61 -8.69
C GLN A 184 -18.04 -31.71 -7.80
N TRP A 185 -18.26 -31.41 -6.53
CA TRP A 185 -18.74 -32.38 -5.54
C TRP A 185 -20.26 -32.47 -5.40
N LEU A 186 -21.02 -31.59 -6.06
CA LEU A 186 -22.51 -31.62 -6.11
C LEU A 186 -23.09 -32.99 -6.48
N ASN A 187 -22.37 -33.79 -7.27
CA ASN A 187 -22.83 -35.12 -7.70
C ASN A 187 -22.57 -36.23 -6.67
N HIS A 188 -21.79 -35.95 -5.61
CA HIS A 188 -21.44 -36.92 -4.58
C HIS A 188 -22.36 -36.76 -3.37
N ARG A 189 -23.00 -37.85 -2.92
CA ARG A 189 -24.03 -37.86 -1.86
C ARG A 189 -23.48 -37.68 -0.42
N GLU A 190 -22.39 -36.94 -0.23
CA GLU A 190 -21.77 -36.75 1.08
C GLU A 190 -22.18 -35.41 1.71
N GLN A 191 -23.38 -35.38 2.31
CA GLN A 191 -23.96 -34.18 2.95
C GLN A 191 -23.04 -33.52 4.00
N HIS A 192 -22.21 -34.30 4.68
CA HIS A 192 -21.28 -33.76 5.69
C HIS A 192 -20.16 -32.91 5.08
N LEU A 193 -19.60 -33.34 3.95
CA LEU A 193 -18.55 -32.61 3.24
C LEU A 193 -19.10 -31.37 2.54
N GLU A 194 -20.32 -31.45 2.04
CA GLU A 194 -21.05 -30.29 1.50
C GLU A 194 -21.28 -29.23 2.59
N SER A 195 -21.71 -29.62 3.79
CA SER A 195 -21.84 -28.72 4.94
C SER A 195 -20.52 -28.07 5.30
N MET A 196 -19.44 -28.86 5.41
CA MET A 196 -18.12 -28.33 5.78
C MET A 196 -17.55 -27.35 4.74
N LEU A 197 -17.79 -27.60 3.45
CA LEU A 197 -17.43 -26.65 2.40
C LEU A 197 -18.25 -25.37 2.45
N ALA A 198 -19.54 -25.46 2.78
CA ALA A 198 -20.39 -24.29 2.97
C ALA A 198 -19.91 -23.46 4.18
N ASP A 199 -19.62 -24.11 5.30
CA ASP A 199 -19.08 -23.48 6.51
C ASP A 199 -17.75 -22.78 6.20
N PHE A 200 -16.85 -23.45 5.47
CA PHE A 200 -15.57 -22.83 5.09
C PHE A 200 -15.76 -21.64 4.14
N SER A 201 -16.66 -21.74 3.15
CA SER A 201 -17.00 -20.59 2.31
C SER A 201 -17.57 -19.42 3.12
N GLU A 202 -18.43 -19.69 4.10
CA GLU A 202 -19.00 -18.65 4.97
C GLU A 202 -17.91 -17.96 5.81
N VAL A 203 -16.98 -18.73 6.38
CA VAL A 203 -15.85 -18.18 7.16
C VAL A 203 -14.98 -17.26 6.29
N VAL A 204 -14.65 -17.69 5.07
CA VAL A 204 -13.85 -16.88 4.12
C VAL A 204 -14.57 -15.60 3.71
N GLU A 205 -15.91 -15.62 3.62
CA GLU A 205 -16.71 -14.45 3.26
C GLU A 205 -16.93 -13.49 4.43
N ALA A 206 -17.07 -14.02 5.64
CA ALA A 206 -17.31 -13.23 6.85
C ALA A 206 -16.10 -12.36 7.24
N ARG A 207 -14.87 -12.80 6.92
CA ARG A 207 -13.62 -12.09 7.27
C ARG A 207 -12.81 -11.72 6.03
N PRO A 208 -13.20 -10.65 5.30
CA PRO A 208 -12.48 -10.23 4.11
C PRO A 208 -11.12 -9.63 4.48
N ILE A 209 -10.06 -10.14 3.85
CA ILE A 209 -8.70 -9.68 4.11
C ILE A 209 -8.37 -8.52 3.20
N VAL A 210 -8.37 -7.35 3.82
CA VAL A 210 -8.13 -6.08 3.17
C VAL A 210 -7.16 -5.29 4.02
N VAL A 211 -5.98 -4.95 3.47
CA VAL A 211 -5.07 -4.02 4.13
C VAL A 211 -5.64 -2.62 3.98
N THR A 212 -5.84 -1.94 5.09
CA THR A 212 -6.37 -0.58 5.13
C THR A 212 -5.44 0.36 5.88
N ALA A 213 -5.41 1.62 5.46
CA ALA A 213 -4.80 2.68 6.25
C ALA A 213 -5.77 3.07 7.38
N ALA A 214 -5.71 2.37 8.50
CA ALA A 214 -6.55 2.60 9.69
C ALA A 214 -8.07 2.70 9.38
N GLY A 215 -8.57 1.88 8.45
CA GLY A 215 -9.96 1.88 8.03
C GLY A 215 -10.39 3.03 7.09
N PHE A 216 -9.52 3.99 6.76
CA PHE A 216 -9.87 5.12 5.88
C PHE A 216 -9.95 4.71 4.40
N THR A 217 -8.96 3.96 3.93
CA THR A 217 -8.89 3.50 2.54
C THR A 217 -8.18 2.16 2.46
N GLU A 218 -8.61 1.35 1.52
CA GLU A 218 -7.90 0.14 1.12
C GLU A 218 -6.59 0.51 0.40
N ILE A 219 -5.51 -0.18 0.76
CA ILE A 219 -4.20 -0.06 0.13
C ILE A 219 -4.14 -1.03 -1.05
N ASN A 220 -4.31 -0.53 -2.27
CA ASN A 220 -4.21 -1.34 -3.50
C ASN A 220 -3.66 -0.51 -4.66
N LEU A 221 -3.35 -1.13 -5.81
CA LEU A 221 -2.78 -0.39 -6.94
C LEU A 221 -3.75 0.67 -7.50
N SER A 222 -5.08 0.51 -7.32
CA SER A 222 -6.05 1.52 -7.76
C SER A 222 -5.88 2.85 -7.03
N LEU A 223 -5.43 2.80 -5.76
CA LEU A 223 -5.18 3.99 -4.96
C LEU A 223 -4.05 4.85 -5.54
N ILE A 224 -3.02 4.21 -6.12
CA ILE A 224 -1.91 4.93 -6.78
C ILE A 224 -2.45 5.77 -7.93
N PHE A 225 -3.26 5.18 -8.80
CA PHE A 225 -3.84 5.89 -9.94
C PHE A 225 -4.78 7.01 -9.50
N LYS A 226 -5.57 6.79 -8.43
CA LYS A 226 -6.43 7.83 -7.85
C LYS A 226 -5.61 9.01 -7.34
N LEU A 227 -4.54 8.77 -6.59
CA LEU A 227 -3.70 9.82 -6.02
C LEU A 227 -2.92 10.57 -7.10
N ILE A 228 -2.26 9.87 -8.04
CA ILE A 228 -1.58 10.50 -9.17
C ILE A 228 -2.57 11.31 -10.01
N GLY A 229 -3.73 10.72 -10.35
CA GLY A 229 -4.78 11.40 -11.12
C GLY A 229 -5.27 12.67 -10.42
N SER A 230 -5.50 12.60 -9.11
CA SER A 230 -5.87 13.77 -8.31
C SER A 230 -4.78 14.86 -8.34
N ALA A 231 -3.51 14.48 -8.20
CA ALA A 231 -2.41 15.42 -8.21
C ALA A 231 -2.22 16.10 -9.58
N VAL A 232 -2.39 15.35 -10.68
CA VAL A 232 -2.36 15.90 -12.03
C VAL A 232 -3.52 16.86 -12.23
N MET A 233 -4.74 16.51 -11.82
CA MET A 233 -5.90 17.43 -11.90
C MET A 233 -5.66 18.72 -11.12
N TYR A 234 -5.15 18.64 -9.88
CA TYR A 234 -4.79 19.81 -9.09
C TYR A 234 -3.68 20.64 -9.76
N ALA A 235 -2.66 20.00 -10.33
CA ALA A 235 -1.59 20.69 -11.05
C ALA A 235 -2.13 21.44 -12.27
N SER A 236 -2.97 20.79 -13.08
CA SER A 236 -3.58 21.38 -14.27
C SER A 236 -4.48 22.57 -13.92
N ALA A 237 -5.32 22.43 -12.88
CA ALA A 237 -6.14 23.54 -12.41
C ALA A 237 -5.29 24.70 -11.91
N ALA A 238 -4.24 24.44 -11.12
CA ALA A 238 -3.33 25.48 -10.65
C ALA A 238 -2.59 26.19 -11.79
N LEU A 239 -2.17 25.46 -12.82
CA LEU A 239 -1.57 26.02 -14.04
C LEU A 239 -2.54 26.92 -14.81
N GLN A 240 -3.79 26.49 -14.98
CA GLN A 240 -4.83 27.27 -15.66
C GLN A 240 -5.10 28.59 -14.92
N TYR A 241 -5.29 28.53 -13.60
CA TYR A 241 -5.45 29.73 -12.78
C TYR A 241 -4.24 30.67 -12.88
N HIS A 242 -3.02 30.14 -12.87
CA HIS A 242 -1.82 30.97 -12.99
C HIS A 242 -1.70 31.64 -14.36
N TRP A 243 -2.07 30.93 -15.43
CA TRP A 243 -2.07 31.45 -16.79
C TRP A 243 -3.08 32.59 -16.95
N GLU A 244 -4.34 32.41 -16.55
CA GLU A 244 -5.38 33.45 -16.65
C GLU A 244 -4.96 34.74 -15.93
N TYR A 245 -4.45 34.63 -14.70
CA TYR A 245 -3.97 35.79 -13.95
C TYR A 245 -2.72 36.46 -14.54
N SER A 246 -1.91 35.74 -15.32
CA SER A 246 -0.72 36.31 -15.98
C SER A 246 -1.03 37.03 -17.31
N ASN A 247 -2.17 36.74 -17.93
CA ASN A 247 -2.57 37.30 -19.22
C ASN A 247 -3.54 38.49 -19.11
N ASP A 248 -4.17 38.69 -17.94
CA ASP A 248 -5.07 39.83 -17.66
C ASP A 248 -4.36 41.05 -17.02
N GLY A 249 -3.03 41.05 -16.94
CA GLY A 249 -2.20 42.17 -16.47
C GLY A 249 -1.16 42.60 -17.50
#